data_AF-A0A7C6K4X1-F1
#
_entry.id   AF-A0A7C6K4X1-F1
#
_cell.length_a   1.000
_cell.length_b   1.000
_cell.length_c   1.000
_cell.angle_alpha   90.00
_cell.angle_beta   90.00
_cell.angle_gamma   90.00
#
_symmetry.space_group_name_H-M   'P 1'
#
loop_
_entity.id
_entity.type
_entity.pdbx_description
1 polymer ?
#
loop_
_entity_poly.entity_id
_entity_poly.type
_entity_poly.pdbx_seq_one_letter_code
_entity_poly.pdbx_strand_id
1 'polypeptide(L)'
;MVYTILLLIGILLVIISFTYIMREEKRKDKKYKYIEEMYLDIKKHEEMSIKIMEEFEMLVNSSIDKIENKFENLNDNEQYRTKEEEYLFKEDKYTEENEEIAKIFELKNIGLTNKEIAKKLNRGVREIDIILKMRK
;
A
#
# COMPACT_ATOMS: atom_id res chain seq x y z
N MET A 1 59.24 -37.00 -24.12
CA MET A 1 58.09 -36.40 -24.84
C MET A 1 56.76 -36.75 -24.21
N VAL A 2 56.40 -38.04 -24.05
CA VAL A 2 55.08 -38.44 -23.49
C VAL A 2 54.80 -37.87 -22.10
N TYR A 3 55.76 -37.96 -21.17
CA TYR A 3 55.63 -37.38 -19.83
C TYR A 3 55.42 -35.86 -19.83
N THR A 4 56.08 -35.15 -20.75
CA THR A 4 55.97 -33.69 -20.92
C THR A 4 54.57 -33.29 -21.38
N ILE A 5 53.98 -34.08 -22.28
CA ILE A 5 52.61 -33.87 -22.77
C ILE A 5 51.59 -34.15 -21.66
N LEU A 6 51.77 -35.22 -20.89
CA LEU A 6 50.89 -35.57 -19.78
C LEU A 6 50.88 -34.49 -18.69
N LEU A 7 52.05 -33.92 -18.39
CA LEU A 7 52.19 -32.83 -17.41
C LEU A 7 51.47 -31.56 -17.88
N LEU A 8 51.58 -31.21 -19.16
CA LEU A 8 50.85 -30.09 -19.77
C LEU A 8 49.32 -30.26 -19.67
N ILE A 9 48.82 -31.45 -19.94
CA ILE A 9 47.39 -31.77 -19.81
C ILE A 9 46.95 -31.67 -18.35
N GLY A 10 47.76 -32.16 -17.40
CA GLY A 10 47.48 -32.05 -15.97
C GLY A 10 47.35 -30.60 -15.51
N ILE A 11 48.28 -29.73 -15.93
CA ILE A 11 48.21 -28.29 -15.61
C ILE A 11 46.95 -27.67 -16.21
N LEU A 12 46.62 -28.01 -17.46
CA LEU A 12 45.43 -27.48 -18.14
C LEU A 12 44.14 -27.86 -17.39
N LEU A 13 44.04 -29.10 -16.91
CA LEU A 13 42.90 -29.56 -16.12
C LEU A 13 42.77 -28.77 -14.81
N VAL A 14 43.88 -28.55 -14.10
CA VAL A 14 43.89 -27.76 -12.86
C VAL A 14 43.39 -26.33 -13.11
N ILE A 15 43.84 -25.69 -14.19
CA ILE A 15 43.41 -24.34 -14.57
C ILE A 15 41.91 -24.30 -14.86
N ILE A 16 41.39 -25.30 -15.58
CA ILE A 16 39.95 -25.38 -15.90
C ILE A 16 39.14 -25.56 -14.62
N SER A 17 39.54 -26.48 -13.74
CA SER A 17 38.88 -26.70 -12.45
C SER A 17 38.87 -25.45 -11.58
N PHE A 18 40.01 -24.76 -11.47
CA PHE A 18 40.12 -23.53 -10.71
C PHE A 18 39.21 -22.44 -11.26
N THR A 19 39.19 -22.29 -12.59
CA THR A 19 38.30 -21.35 -13.28
C THR A 19 36.82 -21.66 -13.01
N TYR A 20 36.44 -22.93 -12.98
CA TYR A 20 35.09 -23.36 -12.66
C TYR A 20 34.70 -23.03 -11.22
N ILE A 21 35.59 -23.31 -10.25
CA ILE A 21 35.38 -23.01 -8.83
C ILE A 21 35.14 -21.51 -8.63
N MET A 22 36.02 -20.65 -9.17
CA MET A 22 35.87 -19.20 -9.08
C MET A 22 34.56 -18.69 -9.68
N ARG A 23 34.10 -19.32 -10.76
CA ARG A 23 32.82 -18.94 -11.39
C ARG A 23 31.63 -19.30 -10.51
N GLU A 24 31.65 -20.46 -9.87
CA GLU A 24 30.58 -20.88 -8.97
C GLU A 24 30.57 -20.06 -7.68
N GLU A 25 31.72 -19.68 -7.15
CA GLU A 25 31.81 -18.78 -5.98
C GLU A 25 31.12 -17.43 -6.27
N LYS A 26 31.46 -16.78 -7.38
CA LYS A 26 30.80 -15.52 -7.80
C LYS A 26 29.29 -15.68 -8.00
N ARG A 27 28.81 -16.86 -8.40
CA ARG A 27 27.38 -17.14 -8.54
C ARG A 27 26.71 -17.27 -7.18
N LYS A 28 27.35 -17.91 -6.21
CA LYS A 28 26.86 -18.02 -4.84
C LYS A 28 26.76 -16.65 -4.18
N ASP A 29 27.78 -15.82 -4.30
CA ASP A 29 27.79 -14.46 -3.72
C ASP A 29 26.63 -13.61 -4.22
N LYS A 30 26.35 -13.67 -5.54
CA LYS A 30 25.20 -12.96 -6.13
C LYS A 30 23.86 -13.44 -5.55
N LYS A 31 23.71 -14.75 -5.32
CA LYS A 31 22.51 -15.31 -4.71
C LYS A 31 22.37 -14.88 -3.25
N TYR A 32 23.47 -14.90 -2.49
CA TYR A 32 23.46 -14.45 -1.09
C TYR A 32 23.10 -12.98 -0.98
N LYS A 33 23.68 -12.12 -1.82
CA LYS A 33 23.34 -10.70 -1.86
C LYS A 33 21.85 -10.47 -2.18
N TYR A 34 21.31 -11.23 -3.13
CA TYR A 34 19.88 -11.16 -3.45
C TYR A 34 18.99 -11.58 -2.25
N ILE A 35 19.38 -12.63 -1.52
CA ILE A 35 18.66 -13.06 -0.32
C ILE A 35 18.74 -11.99 0.77
N GLU A 36 19.90 -11.35 0.95
CA GLU A 36 20.09 -10.26 1.90
C GLU A 36 19.20 -9.05 1.57
N GLU A 37 19.16 -8.63 0.30
CA GLU A 37 18.27 -7.56 -0.18
C GLU A 37 16.80 -7.90 0.10
N MET A 38 16.37 -9.13 -0.21
CA MET A 38 15.01 -9.59 0.07
C MET A 38 14.68 -9.57 1.57
N TYR A 39 15.63 -9.99 2.42
CA TYR A 39 15.44 -9.96 3.87
C TYR A 39 15.28 -8.53 4.40
N LEU A 40 16.09 -7.58 3.91
CA LEU A 40 15.98 -6.18 4.26
C LEU A 40 14.63 -5.58 3.86
N ASP A 41 14.14 -5.92 2.67
CA ASP A 41 12.81 -5.48 2.22
C ASP A 41 11.69 -6.05 3.10
N ILE A 42 11.75 -7.33 3.45
CA ILE A 42 10.78 -7.95 4.37
C ILE A 42 10.77 -7.22 5.71
N LYS A 43 11.96 -6.99 6.29
CA LYS A 43 12.10 -6.28 7.56
C LYS A 43 11.53 -4.87 7.50
N LYS A 44 11.77 -4.14 6.41
CA LYS A 44 11.22 -2.80 6.19
C LYS A 44 9.68 -2.83 6.16
N HIS A 45 9.10 -3.83 5.52
CA HIS A 45 7.65 -3.99 5.48
C HIS A 45 7.08 -4.38 6.84
N GLU A 46 7.75 -5.24 7.59
CA GLU A 46 7.40 -5.56 8.98
C GLU A 46 7.35 -4.31 9.86
N GLU A 47 8.41 -3.49 9.84
CA GLU A 47 8.46 -2.24 10.60
C GLU A 47 7.33 -1.27 10.20
N MET A 48 7.00 -1.21 8.91
CA MET A 48 5.88 -0.39 8.43
C MET A 48 4.53 -0.93 8.90
N SER A 49 4.34 -2.25 8.92
CA SER A 49 3.12 -2.89 9.43
C SER A 49 2.92 -2.63 10.92
N ILE A 50 3.99 -2.64 11.72
CA ILE A 50 3.92 -2.31 13.15
C ILE A 50 3.43 -0.88 13.33
N LYS A 51 4.01 0.09 12.61
CA LYS A 51 3.60 1.50 12.70
C LYS A 51 2.14 1.71 12.33
N ILE A 52 1.66 1.06 11.26
CA ILE A 52 0.25 1.13 10.86
C ILE A 52 -0.65 0.57 11.95
N MET A 53 -0.24 -0.52 12.62
CA MET A 53 -1.01 -1.09 13.72
C MET A 53 -1.06 -0.15 14.93
N GLU A 54 0.06 0.48 15.29
CA GLU A 54 0.13 1.48 16.36
C GLU A 54 -0.76 2.70 16.06
N GLU A 55 -0.70 3.23 14.83
CA GLU A 55 -1.56 4.33 14.39
C GLU A 55 -3.04 3.94 14.41
N PHE A 56 -3.36 2.70 14.01
CA PHE A 56 -4.71 2.18 14.07
C PHE A 56 -5.21 2.05 15.52
N GLU A 57 -4.39 1.54 16.43
CA GLU A 57 -4.72 1.45 17.86
C GLU A 57 -4.98 2.84 18.46
N MET A 58 -4.12 3.82 18.16
CA MET A 58 -4.33 5.21 18.58
C MET A 58 -5.66 5.77 18.04
N LEU A 59 -5.99 5.49 16.78
CA LEU A 59 -7.24 5.94 16.17
C LEU A 59 -8.45 5.31 16.84
N VAL A 60 -8.41 4.00 17.12
CA VAL A 60 -9.46 3.29 17.85
C VAL A 60 -9.64 3.87 19.25
N ASN A 61 -8.57 4.02 20.02
CA ASN A 61 -8.63 4.57 21.38
C ASN A 61 -9.18 6.01 21.36
N SER A 62 -8.69 6.86 20.46
CA SER A 62 -9.21 8.22 20.33
C SER A 62 -10.69 8.27 19.93
N SER A 63 -11.17 7.25 19.20
CA SER A 63 -12.58 7.15 18.81
C SER A 63 -13.43 6.69 19.99
N ILE A 64 -12.94 5.76 20.80
CA ILE A 64 -13.58 5.34 22.05
C ILE A 64 -13.64 6.51 23.03
N ASP A 65 -12.55 7.23 23.24
CA ASP A 65 -12.50 8.41 24.12
C ASP A 65 -13.50 9.48 23.68
N LYS A 66 -13.61 9.74 22.38
CA LYS A 66 -14.60 10.68 21.84
C LYS A 66 -16.04 10.24 22.11
N ILE A 67 -16.30 8.93 22.03
CA ILE A 67 -17.61 8.36 22.32
C ILE A 67 -17.93 8.50 23.81
N GLU A 68 -17.00 8.11 24.69
CA GLU A 68 -17.19 8.17 26.14
C GLU A 68 -17.40 9.60 26.64
N ASN A 69 -16.57 10.55 26.19
CA ASN A 69 -16.75 11.97 26.49
C ASN A 69 -18.09 12.52 25.97
N LYS A 70 -18.61 12.02 24.85
CA LYS A 70 -19.94 12.44 24.34
C LYS A 70 -21.07 11.92 25.24
N PHE A 71 -20.91 10.75 25.85
CA PHE A 71 -21.89 10.21 26.80
C PHE A 71 -21.84 10.90 28.17
N GLU A 72 -20.66 11.26 28.68
CA GLU A 72 -20.55 12.00 29.95
C GLU A 72 -21.16 13.42 29.84
N ASN A 73 -20.92 14.13 28.73
CA ASN A 73 -21.47 15.47 28.52
C ASN A 73 -23.00 15.51 28.31
N LEU A 74 -23.64 14.36 28.02
CA LEU A 74 -25.09 14.25 27.90
C LEU A 74 -25.80 14.10 29.26
N ASN A 75 -25.11 13.59 30.29
CA ASN A 75 -25.70 13.40 31.62
C ASN A 75 -25.77 14.70 32.45
N ASP A 76 -24.95 15.71 32.14
CA ASP A 76 -24.92 16.98 32.88
C ASP A 76 -25.88 18.06 32.32
N ASN A 77 -26.53 17.82 31.17
CA ASN A 77 -27.38 18.81 30.49
C ASN A 77 -28.78 18.27 30.12
N GLU A 78 -29.44 17.51 31.01
CA GLU A 78 -30.89 17.32 30.92
C GLU A 78 -31.65 18.57 31.40
N GLN A 79 -31.50 19.67 30.67
CA GLN A 79 -32.62 20.60 30.51
C GLN A 79 -32.56 21.30 29.15
N TYR A 80 -33.56 20.97 28.34
CA TYR A 80 -34.02 21.63 27.11
C TYR A 80 -33.41 21.18 25.77
N ARG A 81 -34.33 20.55 25.01
CA ARG A 81 -34.69 20.82 23.61
C ARG A 81 -34.05 19.96 22.50
N THR A 82 -34.98 19.19 21.91
CA THR A 82 -35.21 19.01 20.47
C THR A 82 -34.22 18.14 19.71
N LYS A 83 -34.75 17.01 19.23
CA LYS A 83 -34.18 16.10 18.25
C LYS A 83 -33.55 16.84 17.06
N GLU A 84 -32.23 16.96 17.08
CA GLU A 84 -31.41 16.88 15.87
C GLU A 84 -30.53 15.65 16.03
N GLU A 85 -30.73 14.65 15.16
CA GLU A 85 -29.84 13.49 15.07
C GLU A 85 -28.49 13.99 14.55
N GLU A 86 -27.62 14.37 15.48
CA GLU A 86 -26.28 14.84 15.17
C GLU A 86 -25.39 13.64 14.83
N TYR A 87 -25.30 13.37 13.53
CA TYR A 87 -24.42 12.36 12.94
C TYR A 87 -23.01 12.43 13.54
N LEU A 88 -22.52 11.27 13.99
CA LEU A 88 -21.19 11.05 14.61
C LEU A 88 -20.00 11.41 13.69
N PHE A 89 -20.27 11.75 12.43
CA PHE A 89 -19.30 12.18 11.43
C PHE A 89 -19.74 13.53 10.83
N LYS A 90 -19.55 14.63 11.56
CA LYS A 90 -19.50 15.94 10.92
C LYS A 90 -18.15 16.02 10.21
N GLU A 91 -18.13 15.64 8.93
CA GLU A 91 -17.04 16.03 8.06
C GLU A 91 -17.16 17.53 7.79
N ASP A 92 -16.18 18.29 8.25
CA ASP A 92 -15.98 19.66 7.80
C ASP A 92 -15.50 19.74 6.33
N LYS A 93 -15.81 18.72 5.49
CA LYS A 93 -15.57 18.67 4.05
C LYS A 93 -16.64 17.92 3.22
N TYR A 94 -17.76 17.46 3.80
CA TYR A 94 -18.74 16.63 3.05
C TYR A 94 -19.50 17.38 1.94
N THR A 95 -19.48 18.71 1.92
CA THR A 95 -20.31 19.48 0.98
C THR A 95 -19.70 19.56 -0.42
N GLU A 96 -18.36 19.64 -0.54
CA GLU A 96 -17.69 19.70 -1.86
C GLU A 96 -17.62 18.31 -2.54
N GLU A 97 -17.40 17.25 -1.77
CA GLU A 97 -17.24 15.89 -2.31
C GLU A 97 -18.55 15.33 -2.89
N ASN A 98 -19.69 15.68 -2.28
CA ASN A 98 -21.01 15.35 -2.82
C ASN A 98 -21.30 16.03 -4.16
N GLU A 99 -20.81 17.26 -4.39
CA GLU A 99 -21.02 17.95 -5.66
C GLU A 99 -20.19 17.32 -6.79
N GLU A 100 -18.97 16.88 -6.50
CA GLU A 100 -18.13 16.16 -7.46
C GLU A 100 -18.70 14.79 -7.83
N ILE A 101 -19.19 14.04 -6.83
CA ILE A 101 -19.84 12.75 -7.05
C ILE A 101 -21.13 12.92 -7.86
N ALA A 102 -21.94 13.94 -7.55
CA ALA A 102 -23.15 14.25 -8.32
C ALA A 102 -22.81 14.55 -9.79
N LYS A 103 -21.78 15.35 -10.06
CA LYS A 103 -21.29 15.62 -11.42
C LYS A 103 -20.85 14.35 -12.15
N ILE A 104 -20.21 13.40 -11.48
CA ILE A 104 -19.84 12.10 -12.07
C ILE A 104 -21.07 11.34 -12.54
N PHE A 105 -22.12 11.28 -11.72
CA PHE A 105 -23.38 10.62 -12.07
C PHE A 105 -24.15 11.35 -13.17
N GLU A 106 -24.18 12.68 -13.17
CA GLU A 106 -24.78 13.48 -14.24
C GLU A 106 -24.09 13.23 -15.58
N LEU A 107 -22.75 13.28 -15.60
CA LEU A 107 -21.96 13.00 -16.80
C LEU A 107 -22.17 11.57 -17.30
N LYS A 108 -22.37 10.62 -16.39
CA LYS A 108 -22.71 9.24 -16.74
C LYS A 108 -24.12 9.14 -17.34
N ASN A 109 -25.09 9.87 -16.80
CA ASN A 109 -26.48 9.87 -17.25
C ASN A 109 -26.66 10.49 -18.63
N ILE A 110 -25.83 11.49 -18.99
CA ILE A 110 -25.80 12.03 -20.36
C ILE A 110 -25.01 11.15 -21.35
N GLY A 111 -24.51 9.98 -20.91
CA GLY A 111 -23.93 8.95 -21.76
C GLY A 111 -22.42 8.99 -21.94
N LEU A 112 -21.66 9.79 -21.16
CA LEU A 112 -20.20 9.80 -21.27
C LEU A 112 -19.58 8.47 -20.80
N THR A 113 -18.48 8.11 -21.44
CA THR A 113 -17.64 7.00 -21.01
C THR A 113 -16.83 7.38 -19.77
N ASN A 114 -16.46 6.39 -18.96
CA ASN A 114 -15.67 6.63 -17.74
C ASN A 114 -14.34 7.34 -18.03
N LYS A 115 -13.76 7.14 -19.22
CA LYS A 115 -12.54 7.81 -19.69
C LYS A 115 -12.75 9.30 -19.97
N GLU A 116 -13.89 9.66 -20.56
CA GLU A 116 -14.23 11.06 -20.84
C GLU A 116 -14.58 11.82 -19.56
N ILE A 117 -15.28 11.16 -18.63
CA ILE A 117 -15.58 11.71 -17.30
C ILE A 117 -14.27 11.99 -16.55
N ALA A 118 -13.35 11.02 -16.51
CA ALA A 118 -12.04 11.15 -15.90
C ALA A 118 -11.24 12.32 -16.49
N LYS A 119 -11.25 12.48 -17.82
CA LYS A 119 -10.59 13.60 -18.50
C LYS A 119 -11.24 14.94 -18.17
N LYS A 120 -12.58 15.01 -18.10
CA LYS A 120 -13.33 16.24 -17.85
C LYS A 120 -13.20 16.73 -16.41
N LEU A 121 -13.05 15.81 -15.45
CA LEU A 121 -12.92 16.11 -14.03
C LEU A 121 -11.47 16.08 -13.53
N ASN A 122 -10.50 15.83 -14.40
CA ASN A 122 -9.08 15.68 -14.05
C ASN A 122 -8.85 14.62 -12.94
N ARG A 123 -9.50 13.46 -13.10
CA ARG A 123 -9.47 12.33 -12.14
C ARG A 123 -8.93 11.07 -12.80
N GLY A 124 -8.57 10.09 -11.98
CA GLY A 124 -8.18 8.76 -12.45
C GLY A 124 -9.39 7.98 -12.99
N VAL A 125 -9.22 7.25 -14.11
CA VAL A 125 -10.28 6.39 -14.65
C VAL A 125 -10.75 5.34 -13.62
N ARG A 126 -9.84 4.87 -12.77
CA ARG A 126 -10.14 3.95 -11.66
C ARG A 126 -10.97 4.61 -10.55
N GLU A 127 -10.74 5.88 -10.26
CA GLU A 127 -11.53 6.62 -9.26
C GLU A 127 -12.99 6.74 -9.72
N ILE A 128 -13.19 7.12 -10.99
CA ILE A 128 -14.53 7.17 -11.59
C ILE A 128 -15.23 5.81 -11.57
N ASP A 129 -14.50 4.72 -11.85
CA ASP A 129 -15.05 3.37 -11.83
C ASP A 129 -15.49 2.93 -10.42
N ILE A 130 -14.71 3.27 -9.40
CA ILE A 130 -15.04 2.99 -8.00
C ILE A 130 -16.30 3.77 -7.59
N ILE A 131 -16.34 5.08 -7.86
CA ILE A 131 -17.47 5.96 -7.48
C ILE A 131 -18.77 5.47 -8.13
N LEU A 132 -18.74 5.09 -9.41
CA LEU A 132 -19.92 4.56 -10.10
C LEU A 132 -20.37 3.19 -9.58
N LYS A 133 -19.47 2.41 -8.97
CA LYS A 133 -19.77 1.08 -8.39
C LYS A 133 -20.28 1.15 -6.95
N MET A 134 -19.97 2.21 -6.21
CA MET A 134 -20.41 2.38 -4.81
C MET A 134 -21.92 2.52 -4.66
N ARG A 135 -22.64 2.87 -5.72
CA ARG A 135 -24.09 3.12 -5.70
C ARG A 135 -24.90 2.13 -6.56
N LYS A 136 -24.35 0.96 -6.88
CA LYS A 136 -25.03 -0.08 -7.66
C LYS A 136 -25.70 -1.12 -6.77
#